data_AF-A0A1W1DQP2-F1
#
_entry.id   AF-A0A1W1DQP2-F1
#
_cell.length_a   1.000
_cell.length_b   1.000
_cell.length_c   1.000
_cell.angle_alpha   90.00
_cell.angle_beta   90.00
_cell.angle_gamma   90.00
#
_symmetry.space_group_name_H-M   'P 1'
#
loop_
_entity.id
_entity.type
_entity.pdbx_description
1 polymer ?
#
loop_
_entity_poly.entity_id
_entity_poly.type
_entity_poly.pdbx_seq_one_letter_code
_entity_poly.pdbx_strand_id
1 'polypeptide(L)'
;MYHDEIQNKLQCFARYDRNEWAYAEAVSREGFSCQQGLIEVSNLLRTLVTTNNAFRDNDFFQAEQNALIVKNAEDYYRLAIGDDLTSWNSRVQHMWLSVKRLLYFYGANSKGIVWAHNTHVGDSRATPMYSQGVVNIGSLSRYELGRWRVFVVGFSTNEGQVLAGNSWGSTVEKMQIPSGVKGSYEDILSKLKLHNFYLLFDHKDRKNPWLNQYRKHRAIGVVYNPKNDALDNYVPSILPQRYDAFIFIRRTNPLELIE
;
A
#
# COMPACT_ATOMS: atom_id res chain seq x y z
N MET A 1 10.43 -25.32 11.81
CA MET A 1 11.28 -26.29 11.06
C MET A 1 11.28 -26.05 9.55
N TYR A 2 10.13 -25.75 8.93
CA TYR A 2 10.03 -25.57 7.46
C TYR A 2 10.62 -24.28 6.91
N HIS A 3 10.89 -23.30 7.78
CA HIS A 3 11.32 -21.95 7.40
C HIS A 3 12.61 -21.97 6.58
N ASP A 4 13.66 -22.63 7.10
CA ASP A 4 15.00 -22.61 6.49
C ASP A 4 15.01 -23.37 5.14
N GLU A 5 14.28 -24.49 5.05
CA GLU A 5 14.16 -25.24 3.80
C GLU A 5 13.47 -24.42 2.71
N ILE A 6 12.38 -23.74 3.05
CA ILE A 6 11.66 -22.87 2.11
C ILE A 6 12.51 -21.66 1.73
N GLN A 7 13.19 -21.03 2.69
CA GLN A 7 14.06 -19.89 2.39
C GLN A 7 15.20 -20.29 1.43
N ASN A 8 15.86 -21.43 1.66
CA ASN A 8 16.93 -21.92 0.80
C ASN A 8 16.46 -22.16 -0.64
N LYS A 9 15.23 -22.65 -0.83
CA LYS A 9 14.63 -22.87 -2.15
C LYS A 9 14.19 -21.57 -2.84
N LEU A 10 14.08 -20.46 -2.11
CA LEU A 10 13.56 -19.17 -2.61
C LEU A 10 14.60 -18.04 -2.63
N GLN A 11 15.89 -18.36 -2.65
CA GLN A 11 16.98 -17.37 -2.73
C GLN A 11 17.19 -16.76 -4.13
N CYS A 12 16.21 -16.86 -5.02
CA CYS A 12 16.29 -16.37 -6.40
C CYS A 12 16.65 -14.87 -6.49
N PHE A 13 16.08 -14.04 -5.62
CA PHE A 13 16.35 -12.60 -5.58
C PHE A 13 17.76 -12.27 -5.07
N ALA A 14 18.38 -13.15 -4.26
CA ALA A 14 19.67 -12.87 -3.63
C ALA A 14 20.80 -12.65 -4.64
N ARG A 15 20.66 -13.21 -5.86
CA ARG A 15 21.63 -13.02 -6.96
C ARG A 15 21.72 -11.59 -7.50
N TYR A 16 20.75 -10.74 -7.15
CA TYR A 16 20.63 -9.39 -7.67
C TYR A 16 20.98 -8.33 -6.62
N ASP A 17 21.54 -8.72 -5.47
CA ASP A 17 22.07 -7.82 -4.44
C ASP A 17 21.17 -6.62 -4.10
N ARG A 18 19.88 -6.90 -3.82
CA ARG A 18 18.84 -5.88 -3.52
C ARG A 18 18.60 -4.87 -4.66
N ASN A 19 18.93 -5.25 -5.90
CA ASN A 19 18.52 -4.54 -7.10
C ASN A 19 17.33 -5.29 -7.74
N GLU A 20 16.14 -4.99 -7.28
CA GLU A 20 14.93 -5.68 -7.73
C GLU A 20 14.54 -5.32 -9.18
N TRP A 21 15.02 -4.18 -9.69
CA TRP A 21 14.82 -3.82 -11.09
C TRP A 21 15.70 -4.64 -12.03
N ALA A 22 16.94 -4.96 -11.62
CA ALA A 22 17.78 -5.91 -12.36
C ALA A 22 17.14 -7.32 -12.40
N TYR A 23 16.47 -7.73 -11.32
CA TYR A 23 15.66 -8.95 -11.31
C TYR A 23 14.52 -8.87 -12.33
N ALA A 24 13.73 -7.79 -12.29
CA ALA A 24 12.60 -7.56 -13.19
C ALA A 24 13.03 -7.61 -14.66
N GLU A 25 14.15 -6.95 -15.01
CA GLU A 25 14.74 -7.01 -16.34
C GLU A 25 15.13 -8.43 -16.73
N ALA A 26 15.79 -9.18 -15.83
CA ALA A 26 16.21 -10.55 -16.12
C ALA A 26 15.00 -11.46 -16.38
N VAL A 27 13.96 -11.44 -15.54
CA VAL A 27 12.78 -12.29 -15.72
C VAL A 27 11.95 -11.89 -16.94
N SER A 28 11.96 -10.62 -17.34
CA SER A 28 11.31 -10.15 -18.58
C SER A 28 11.97 -10.71 -19.85
N ARG A 29 13.23 -11.16 -19.76
CA ARG A 29 14.01 -11.74 -20.87
C ARG A 29 14.18 -13.26 -20.71
N GLU A 30 13.26 -13.91 -20.01
CA GLU A 30 13.30 -15.36 -19.72
C GLU A 30 14.60 -15.80 -19.00
N GLY A 31 15.21 -14.88 -18.24
CA GLY A 31 16.40 -15.15 -17.44
C GLY A 31 16.11 -15.96 -16.17
N PHE A 32 17.13 -16.03 -15.30
CA PHE A 32 17.02 -16.74 -14.03
C PHE A 32 15.86 -16.22 -13.17
N SER A 33 15.09 -17.13 -12.56
CA SER A 33 13.86 -16.79 -11.85
C SER A 33 13.57 -17.71 -10.65
N CYS A 34 12.56 -17.35 -9.85
CA CYS A 34 12.10 -18.15 -8.72
C CYS A 34 11.28 -19.39 -9.10
N GLN A 35 10.93 -19.58 -10.38
CA GLN A 35 9.91 -20.55 -10.80
C GLN A 35 10.18 -21.99 -10.31
N GLN A 36 11.42 -22.48 -10.46
CA GLN A 36 11.77 -23.83 -10.03
C GLN A 36 11.67 -24.00 -8.50
N GLY A 37 12.21 -23.04 -7.75
CA GLY A 37 12.11 -23.03 -6.28
C GLY A 37 10.66 -22.98 -5.79
N LEU A 38 9.80 -22.20 -6.45
CA LEU A 38 8.37 -22.11 -6.16
C LEU A 38 7.64 -23.44 -6.40
N ILE A 39 7.99 -24.18 -7.46
CA ILE A 39 7.43 -25.52 -7.72
C ILE A 39 7.82 -26.48 -6.59
N GLU A 40 9.08 -26.49 -6.19
CA GLU A 40 9.58 -27.36 -5.11
C GLU A 40 8.90 -27.04 -3.77
N VAL A 41 8.81 -25.76 -3.43
CA VAL A 41 8.13 -25.31 -2.20
C VAL A 41 6.64 -25.64 -2.23
N SER A 42 5.97 -25.46 -3.38
CA SER A 42 4.56 -25.85 -3.54
C SER A 42 4.35 -27.35 -3.28
N ASN A 43 5.23 -28.20 -3.80
CA ASN A 43 5.18 -29.65 -3.54
C ASN A 43 5.43 -29.98 -2.07
N LEU A 44 6.43 -29.34 -1.44
CA LEU A 44 6.70 -29.50 -0.01
C LEU A 44 5.49 -29.12 0.85
N LEU A 45 4.90 -27.94 0.61
CA LEU A 45 3.73 -27.46 1.34
C LEU A 45 2.53 -28.42 1.18
N ARG A 46 2.30 -28.95 -0.03
CA ARG A 46 1.24 -29.96 -0.27
C ARG A 46 1.46 -31.22 0.56
N THR A 47 2.69 -31.75 0.61
CA THR A 47 3.01 -32.92 1.44
C THR A 47 2.76 -32.64 2.92
N LEU A 48 3.17 -31.48 3.42
CA LEU A 48 2.96 -31.11 4.83
C LEU A 48 1.47 -31.04 5.21
N VAL A 49 0.61 -30.53 4.32
CA VAL A 49 -0.84 -30.51 4.55
C VAL A 49 -1.41 -31.93 4.63
N THR A 50 -1.02 -32.81 3.69
CA THR A 50 -1.59 -34.16 3.60
C THR A 50 -1.09 -35.09 4.69
N THR A 51 0.16 -34.97 5.15
CA THR A 51 0.74 -35.88 6.14
C THR A 51 0.55 -35.41 7.57
N ASN A 52 0.61 -34.10 7.84
CA ASN A 52 0.70 -33.56 9.21
C ASN A 52 -0.53 -32.77 9.64
N ASN A 53 -1.57 -32.66 8.79
CA ASN A 53 -2.79 -31.90 9.07
C ASN A 53 -2.50 -30.45 9.54
N ALA A 54 -1.39 -29.87 9.07
CA ALA A 54 -0.77 -28.68 9.64
C ALA A 54 -1.48 -27.36 9.32
N PHE A 55 -2.68 -27.39 8.72
CA PHE A 55 -3.36 -26.20 8.19
C PHE A 55 -3.78 -25.16 9.25
N ARG A 56 -3.68 -25.49 10.54
CA ARG A 56 -3.88 -24.56 11.67
C ARG A 56 -2.62 -24.29 12.48
N ASP A 57 -1.48 -24.84 12.06
CA ASP A 57 -0.20 -24.59 12.71
C ASP A 57 0.33 -23.20 12.29
N ASN A 58 0.75 -22.42 13.28
CA ASN A 58 1.36 -21.11 13.08
C ASN A 58 2.64 -21.20 12.22
N ASP A 59 3.44 -22.25 12.41
CA ASP A 59 4.69 -22.44 11.66
C ASP A 59 4.40 -22.76 10.19
N PHE A 60 3.37 -23.57 9.95
CA PHE A 60 2.91 -23.86 8.59
C PHE A 60 2.35 -22.62 7.89
N PHE A 61 1.50 -21.84 8.57
CA PHE A 61 0.97 -20.61 8.01
C PHE A 61 2.07 -19.61 7.62
N GLN A 62 3.07 -19.42 8.49
CA GLN A 62 4.22 -18.55 8.22
C GLN A 62 5.02 -19.04 7.01
N ALA A 63 5.30 -20.34 6.94
CA ALA A 63 5.98 -20.99 5.83
C ALA A 63 5.23 -20.77 4.49
N GLU A 64 3.93 -21.06 4.47
CA GLU A 64 3.08 -20.88 3.29
C GLU A 64 2.98 -19.41 2.88
N GLN A 65 2.85 -18.49 3.85
CA GLN A 65 2.79 -17.06 3.58
C GLN A 65 4.09 -16.51 3.00
N ASN A 66 5.25 -16.97 3.48
CA ASN A 66 6.55 -16.59 2.93
C ASN A 66 6.71 -17.06 1.48
N ALA A 67 6.31 -18.31 1.18
CA ALA A 67 6.32 -18.84 -0.18
C ALA A 67 5.40 -18.03 -1.10
N LEU A 68 4.20 -17.68 -0.62
CA LEU A 68 3.24 -16.87 -1.36
C LEU A 68 3.77 -15.47 -1.64
N ILE A 69 4.50 -14.84 -0.71
CA ILE A 69 5.12 -13.53 -0.92
C ILE A 69 6.13 -13.59 -2.07
N VAL A 70 7.00 -14.62 -2.10
CA VAL A 70 7.98 -14.78 -3.19
C VAL A 70 7.30 -15.02 -4.53
N LYS A 71 6.25 -15.86 -4.56
CA LYS A 71 5.43 -16.07 -5.76
C LYS A 71 4.82 -14.76 -6.25
N ASN A 72 4.24 -13.99 -5.35
CA ASN A 72 3.58 -12.73 -5.68
C ASN A 72 4.58 -11.66 -6.14
N ALA A 73 5.80 -11.65 -5.58
CA ALA A 73 6.89 -10.80 -6.02
C ALA A 73 7.36 -11.18 -7.43
N GLU A 74 7.56 -12.48 -7.69
CA GLU A 74 7.88 -13.02 -9.02
C GLU A 74 6.87 -12.56 -10.08
N ASP A 75 5.57 -12.75 -9.82
CA ASP A 75 4.51 -12.32 -10.73
C ASP A 75 4.51 -10.81 -10.96
N TYR A 76 4.74 -10.03 -9.90
CA TYR A 76 4.83 -8.58 -9.99
C TYR A 76 6.01 -8.14 -10.88
N TYR A 77 7.21 -8.67 -10.65
CA TYR A 77 8.40 -8.26 -11.39
C TYR A 77 8.35 -8.63 -12.87
N ARG A 78 7.65 -9.73 -13.21
CA ARG A 78 7.37 -10.08 -14.62
C ARG A 78 6.47 -9.05 -15.32
N LEU A 79 5.59 -8.38 -14.58
CA LEU A 79 4.68 -7.35 -15.10
C LEU A 79 5.31 -5.95 -15.08
N ALA A 80 6.26 -5.71 -14.16
CA ALA A 80 6.76 -4.38 -13.83
C ALA A 80 7.55 -3.66 -14.94
N ILE A 81 8.04 -4.38 -15.97
CA ILE A 81 8.80 -3.79 -17.09
C ILE A 81 7.87 -3.31 -18.23
N GLY A 82 6.60 -3.75 -18.27
CA GLY A 82 5.73 -3.55 -19.43
C GLY A 82 4.45 -2.76 -19.19
N ASP A 83 3.76 -2.98 -18.08
CA ASP A 83 2.43 -2.39 -17.83
C ASP A 83 2.30 -1.85 -16.40
N ASP A 84 2.35 -0.52 -16.28
CA ASP A 84 2.25 0.21 -15.01
C ASP A 84 0.92 -0.04 -14.30
N LEU A 85 -0.19 -0.15 -15.04
CA LEU A 85 -1.52 -0.35 -14.46
C LEU A 85 -1.68 -1.78 -13.93
N THR A 86 -1.30 -2.76 -14.75
CA THR A 86 -1.42 -4.18 -14.40
C THR A 86 -0.45 -4.54 -13.27
N SER A 87 0.79 -4.03 -13.31
CA SER A 87 1.76 -4.23 -12.22
C SER A 87 1.30 -3.55 -10.92
N TRP A 88 0.72 -2.35 -10.98
CA TRP A 88 0.13 -1.70 -9.82
C TRP A 88 -0.99 -2.54 -9.19
N ASN A 89 -1.97 -2.94 -10.00
CA ASN A 89 -3.13 -3.68 -9.52
C ASN A 89 -2.73 -5.06 -8.97
N SER A 90 -1.79 -5.75 -9.62
CA SER A 90 -1.21 -7.01 -9.14
C SER A 90 -0.63 -6.84 -7.73
N ARG A 91 0.20 -5.82 -7.51
CA ARG A 91 0.78 -5.51 -6.19
C ARG A 91 -0.30 -5.28 -5.12
N VAL A 92 -1.33 -4.53 -5.45
CA VAL A 92 -2.45 -4.26 -4.54
C VAL A 92 -3.22 -5.55 -4.20
N GLN A 93 -3.51 -6.38 -5.20
CA GLN A 93 -4.19 -7.66 -4.99
C GLN A 93 -3.38 -8.59 -4.09
N HIS A 94 -2.05 -8.63 -4.25
CA HIS A 94 -1.15 -9.37 -3.38
C HIS A 94 -1.15 -8.86 -1.94
N MET A 95 -1.11 -7.54 -1.74
CA MET A 95 -1.23 -6.93 -0.39
C MET A 95 -2.56 -7.29 0.26
N TRP A 96 -3.67 -7.17 -0.48
CA TRP A 96 -4.99 -7.51 0.02
C TRP A 96 -5.15 -9.01 0.33
N LEU A 97 -4.57 -9.89 -0.50
CA LEU A 97 -4.56 -11.33 -0.24
C LEU A 97 -3.89 -11.66 1.10
N SER A 98 -2.78 -11.01 1.44
CA SER A 98 -2.14 -11.17 2.75
C SER A 98 -3.07 -10.78 3.90
N VAL A 99 -3.82 -9.68 3.76
CA VAL A 99 -4.81 -9.28 4.77
C VAL A 99 -5.91 -10.33 4.91
N LYS A 100 -6.45 -10.85 3.80
CA LYS A 100 -7.48 -11.90 3.83
C LYS A 100 -7.00 -13.18 4.50
N ARG A 101 -5.77 -13.60 4.20
CA ARG A 101 -5.15 -14.77 4.82
C ARG A 101 -4.99 -14.60 6.33
N LEU A 102 -4.57 -13.41 6.79
CA LEU A 102 -4.49 -13.10 8.22
C LEU A 102 -5.87 -13.12 8.89
N LEU A 103 -6.89 -12.50 8.27
CA LEU A 103 -8.26 -12.52 8.81
C LEU A 103 -8.82 -13.95 8.89
N TYR A 104 -8.54 -14.79 7.89
CA TYR A 104 -8.93 -16.20 7.90
C TYR A 104 -8.22 -16.96 9.03
N PHE A 105 -6.90 -16.77 9.14
CA PHE A 105 -6.06 -17.46 10.11
C PHE A 105 -6.44 -17.14 11.57
N TYR A 106 -6.66 -15.86 11.89
CA TYR A 106 -7.09 -15.43 13.22
C TYR A 106 -8.60 -15.60 13.47
N GLY A 107 -9.37 -15.98 12.44
CA GLY A 107 -10.79 -16.33 12.53
C GLY A 107 -11.76 -15.15 12.43
N ALA A 108 -13.06 -15.47 12.41
CA ALA A 108 -14.14 -14.54 12.04
C ALA A 108 -14.33 -13.33 12.96
N ASN A 109 -13.86 -13.40 14.22
CA ASN A 109 -13.95 -12.31 15.19
C ASN A 109 -12.67 -11.47 15.27
N SER A 110 -11.67 -11.78 14.44
CA SER A 110 -10.42 -11.05 14.40
C SER A 110 -10.63 -9.61 13.91
N LYS A 111 -9.74 -8.73 14.37
CA LYS A 111 -9.63 -7.35 13.92
C LYS A 111 -8.17 -7.09 13.58
N GLY A 112 -7.93 -6.21 12.61
CA GLY A 112 -6.58 -5.86 12.20
C GLY A 112 -6.50 -4.40 11.77
N ILE A 113 -5.28 -3.89 11.75
CA ILE A 113 -4.96 -2.54 11.25
C ILE A 113 -4.01 -2.72 10.07
N VAL A 114 -4.41 -2.19 8.91
CA VAL A 114 -3.52 -2.06 7.76
C VAL A 114 -2.94 -0.66 7.78
N TRP A 115 -1.66 -0.56 8.09
CA TRP A 115 -0.93 0.71 8.05
C TRP A 115 -0.23 0.84 6.70
N ALA A 116 -0.71 1.74 5.85
CA ALA A 116 -0.08 2.05 4.57
C ALA A 116 -0.41 3.47 4.13
N HIS A 117 0.31 3.97 3.12
CA HIS A 117 0.12 5.31 2.59
C HIS A 117 -1.32 5.56 2.08
N ASN A 118 -1.77 6.81 2.10
CA ASN A 118 -3.12 7.23 1.68
C ASN A 118 -3.55 6.72 0.30
N THR A 119 -2.60 6.55 -0.64
CA THR A 119 -2.86 6.00 -1.98
C THR A 119 -3.21 4.52 -1.95
N HIS A 120 -2.74 3.78 -0.94
CA HIS A 120 -3.04 2.37 -0.71
C HIS A 120 -4.31 2.15 0.13
N VAL A 121 -4.50 2.93 1.21
CA VAL A 121 -5.62 2.69 2.14
C VAL A 121 -6.90 3.46 1.83
N GLY A 122 -6.83 4.63 1.18
CA GLY A 122 -8.02 5.39 0.81
C GLY A 122 -8.91 4.61 -0.16
N ASP A 123 -10.20 4.90 -0.27
CA ASP A 123 -11.05 4.22 -1.26
C ASP A 123 -10.84 4.80 -2.67
N SER A 124 -10.23 4.04 -3.59
CA SER A 124 -9.95 4.51 -4.95
C SER A 124 -11.19 4.92 -5.75
N ARG A 125 -12.40 4.45 -5.38
CA ARG A 125 -13.67 4.88 -6.00
C ARG A 125 -14.00 6.35 -5.78
N ALA A 126 -13.33 6.98 -4.81
CA ALA A 126 -13.45 8.39 -4.50
C ALA A 126 -12.35 9.25 -5.17
N THR A 127 -11.63 8.69 -6.15
CA THR A 127 -10.60 9.37 -6.95
C THR A 127 -10.74 8.99 -8.43
N PRO A 128 -10.11 9.72 -9.38
CA PRO A 128 -10.06 9.34 -10.79
C PRO A 128 -9.39 7.97 -11.07
N MET A 129 -8.68 7.40 -10.09
CA MET A 129 -8.07 6.08 -10.16
C MET A 129 -9.10 5.01 -10.55
N TYR A 130 -10.33 5.12 -10.04
CA TYR A 130 -11.38 4.14 -10.34
C TYR A 130 -11.77 4.09 -11.82
N SER A 131 -11.93 5.24 -12.47
CA SER A 131 -12.20 5.29 -13.92
C SER A 131 -11.03 4.77 -14.76
N GLN A 132 -9.81 4.76 -14.21
CA GLN A 132 -8.61 4.20 -14.84
C GLN A 132 -8.43 2.70 -14.54
N GLY A 133 -9.38 2.07 -13.84
CA GLY A 133 -9.27 0.66 -13.43
C GLY A 133 -8.28 0.41 -12.29
N VAL A 134 -7.77 1.46 -11.65
CA VAL A 134 -6.80 1.35 -10.56
C VAL A 134 -7.52 1.07 -9.24
N VAL A 135 -7.13 -0.04 -8.58
CA VAL A 135 -7.63 -0.43 -7.27
C VAL A 135 -6.62 -0.15 -6.17
N ASN A 136 -7.08 -0.16 -4.92
CA ASN A 136 -6.23 -0.11 -3.74
C ASN A 136 -6.83 -0.93 -2.59
N ILE A 137 -6.09 -1.07 -1.50
CA ILE A 137 -6.50 -1.93 -0.38
C ILE A 137 -7.84 -1.45 0.20
N GLY A 138 -8.03 -0.13 0.30
CA GLY A 138 -9.27 0.47 0.80
C GLY A 138 -10.51 0.07 0.00
N SER A 139 -10.45 0.22 -1.33
CA SER A 139 -11.60 -0.11 -2.20
C SER A 139 -11.86 -1.61 -2.25
N LEU A 140 -10.82 -2.46 -2.33
CA LEU A 140 -10.97 -3.92 -2.29
C LEU A 140 -11.53 -4.40 -0.94
N SER A 141 -11.03 -3.87 0.17
CA SER A 141 -11.51 -4.21 1.51
C SER A 141 -13.00 -3.89 1.66
N ARG A 142 -13.42 -2.68 1.25
CA ARG A 142 -14.82 -2.28 1.33
C ARG A 142 -15.71 -3.04 0.35
N TYR A 143 -15.19 -3.45 -0.80
CA TYR A 143 -15.91 -4.27 -1.76
C TYR A 143 -16.19 -5.67 -1.19
N GLU A 144 -15.18 -6.35 -0.65
CA GLU A 144 -15.33 -7.74 -0.16
C GLU A 144 -15.93 -7.84 1.25
N LEU A 145 -15.58 -6.93 2.18
CA LEU A 145 -16.05 -7.00 3.58
C LEU A 145 -17.26 -6.11 3.87
N GLY A 146 -17.56 -5.16 2.98
CA GLY A 146 -18.56 -4.12 3.19
C GLY A 146 -18.05 -2.96 4.05
N ARG A 147 -18.56 -1.75 3.76
CA ARG A 147 -18.14 -0.50 4.43
C ARG A 147 -18.30 -0.54 5.96
N TRP A 148 -19.34 -1.19 6.48
CA TRP A 148 -19.59 -1.27 7.93
C TRP A 148 -18.52 -2.06 8.70
N ARG A 149 -17.72 -2.88 8.02
CA ARG A 149 -16.63 -3.67 8.60
C ARG A 149 -15.25 -3.06 8.37
N VAL A 150 -15.16 -1.97 7.60
CA VAL A 150 -13.89 -1.36 7.18
C VAL A 150 -13.91 0.11 7.49
N PHE A 151 -13.04 0.52 8.41
CA PHE A 151 -12.86 1.92 8.78
C PHE A 151 -11.54 2.45 8.22
N VAL A 152 -11.60 3.46 7.35
CA VAL A 152 -10.43 4.02 6.68
C VAL A 152 -10.08 5.38 7.27
N VAL A 153 -8.84 5.54 7.71
CA VAL A 153 -8.30 6.81 8.22
C VAL A 153 -7.31 7.37 7.21
N GLY A 154 -7.57 8.58 6.72
CA GLY A 154 -6.63 9.34 5.89
C GLY A 154 -5.86 10.36 6.72
N PHE A 155 -4.68 10.74 6.26
CA PHE A 155 -3.84 11.77 6.88
C PHE A 155 -3.57 12.92 5.92
N SER A 156 -3.33 14.12 6.42
CA SER A 156 -2.76 15.21 5.62
C SER A 156 -2.00 16.23 6.44
N THR A 157 -1.10 16.94 5.76
CA THR A 157 -0.35 18.08 6.27
C THR A 157 -0.38 19.24 5.29
N ASN A 158 -0.48 20.46 5.80
CA ASN A 158 -0.46 21.65 4.95
C ASN A 158 0.95 22.11 4.60
N GLU A 159 1.89 22.05 5.54
CA GLU A 159 3.27 22.48 5.36
C GLU A 159 4.19 21.73 6.34
N GLY A 160 5.49 22.04 6.31
CA GLY A 160 6.46 21.48 7.22
C GLY A 160 7.58 20.77 6.49
N GLN A 161 8.01 19.62 6.99
CA GLN A 161 9.13 18.86 6.45
C GLN A 161 8.86 17.36 6.47
N VAL A 162 9.43 16.64 5.51
CA VAL A 162 9.32 15.18 5.36
C VAL A 162 10.67 14.57 5.06
N LEU A 163 10.84 13.28 5.36
CA LEU A 163 11.96 12.48 4.86
C LEU A 163 11.56 11.80 3.55
N ALA A 164 12.32 12.03 2.49
CA ALA A 164 12.11 11.40 1.19
C ALA A 164 13.42 11.33 0.39
N GLY A 165 13.46 10.51 -0.65
CA GLY A 165 14.52 10.55 -1.68
C GLY A 165 14.17 11.49 -2.82
N ASN A 166 15.17 11.96 -3.56
CA ASN A 166 14.96 12.74 -4.79
C ASN A 166 14.75 11.83 -6.02
N SER A 167 15.07 10.54 -5.89
CA SER A 167 14.92 9.50 -6.91
C SER A 167 14.92 8.12 -6.24
N TRP A 168 14.54 7.08 -6.97
CA TRP A 168 14.62 5.72 -6.47
C TRP A 168 16.07 5.33 -6.17
N GLY A 169 16.31 4.76 -4.99
CA GLY A 169 17.64 4.35 -4.53
C GLY A 169 18.53 5.50 -4.03
N SER A 170 18.06 6.75 -4.04
CA SER A 170 18.82 7.87 -3.47
C SER A 170 18.87 7.82 -1.95
N THR A 171 19.82 8.56 -1.37
CA THR A 171 19.83 8.83 0.07
C THR A 171 18.56 9.54 0.51
N VAL A 172 18.13 9.26 1.75
CA VAL A 172 17.00 9.95 2.37
C VAL A 172 17.42 11.35 2.78
N GLU A 173 16.61 12.35 2.43
CA GLU A 173 16.85 13.76 2.71
C GLU A 173 15.68 14.40 3.46
N LYS A 174 15.98 15.41 4.28
CA LYS A 174 14.95 16.29 4.87
C LYS A 174 14.49 17.30 3.82
N MET A 175 13.25 17.18 3.38
CA MET A 175 12.68 18.01 2.31
C MET A 175 11.57 18.90 2.84
N GLN A 176 11.48 20.12 2.29
CA GLN A 176 10.43 21.08 2.64
C GLN A 176 9.10 20.71 1.99
N ILE A 177 8.03 20.81 2.75
CA ILE A 177 6.65 20.74 2.27
C ILE A 177 6.14 22.17 2.15
N PRO A 178 5.96 22.71 0.92
CA PRO A 178 5.39 24.04 0.73
C PRO A 178 3.95 24.07 1.22
N SER A 179 3.38 25.26 1.46
CA SER A 179 1.96 25.39 1.81
C SER A 179 1.06 24.70 0.79
N GLY A 180 -0.10 24.21 1.24
CA GLY A 180 -1.08 23.53 0.40
C GLY A 180 -1.48 24.37 -0.82
N VAL A 181 -1.66 23.72 -1.97
CA VAL A 181 -2.10 24.41 -3.21
C VAL A 181 -3.46 25.03 -2.99
N LYS A 182 -3.67 26.27 -3.47
CA LYS A 182 -4.94 26.99 -3.35
C LYS A 182 -6.14 26.11 -3.78
N GLY A 183 -7.15 26.01 -2.92
CA GLY A 183 -8.36 25.22 -3.15
C GLY A 183 -8.25 23.71 -2.87
N SER A 184 -7.05 23.22 -2.52
CA SER A 184 -6.87 21.86 -1.99
C SER A 184 -7.47 21.71 -0.59
N TYR A 185 -7.65 20.47 -0.13
CA TYR A 185 -8.05 20.24 1.27
C TYR A 185 -7.01 20.82 2.24
N GLU A 186 -5.73 20.76 1.91
CA GLU A 186 -4.64 21.31 2.71
C GLU A 186 -4.78 22.83 2.90
N ASP A 187 -5.05 23.57 1.82
CA ASP A 187 -5.28 25.03 1.84
C ASP A 187 -6.58 25.41 2.58
N ILE A 188 -7.65 24.63 2.41
CA ILE A 188 -8.94 24.93 3.06
C ILE A 188 -8.84 24.68 4.57
N LEU A 189 -8.30 23.53 4.96
CA LEU A 189 -8.22 23.11 6.37
C LEU A 189 -7.20 23.92 7.17
N SER A 190 -6.13 24.41 6.53
CA SER A 190 -5.14 25.26 7.19
C SER A 190 -5.67 26.63 7.62
N LYS A 191 -6.78 27.10 7.04
CA LYS A 191 -7.43 28.38 7.39
C LYS A 191 -8.26 28.32 8.66
N LEU A 192 -8.55 27.12 9.18
CA LEU A 192 -9.23 26.97 10.46
C LEU A 192 -8.34 27.49 11.59
N LYS A 193 -8.91 27.85 12.74
CA LYS A 193 -8.10 28.25 13.92
C LYS A 193 -7.39 27.05 14.58
N LEU A 194 -7.79 25.83 14.23
CA LEU A 194 -7.26 24.58 14.79
C LEU A 194 -6.01 24.12 14.02
N HIS A 195 -4.93 23.82 14.74
CA HIS A 195 -3.68 23.35 14.14
C HIS A 195 -3.71 21.85 13.80
N ASN A 196 -4.18 21.03 14.75
CA ASN A 196 -4.24 19.59 14.61
C ASN A 196 -5.64 19.14 15.02
N PHE A 197 -6.31 18.38 14.15
CA PHE A 197 -7.66 17.90 14.40
C PHE A 197 -7.95 16.70 13.52
N TYR A 198 -9.07 16.03 13.80
CA TYR A 198 -9.60 15.01 12.93
C TYR A 198 -11.05 15.33 12.57
N LEU A 199 -11.47 14.85 11.40
CA LEU A 199 -12.84 14.85 10.94
C LEU A 199 -13.36 13.42 10.97
N LEU A 200 -14.61 13.23 11.39
CA LEU A 200 -15.34 11.98 11.26
C LEU A 200 -16.47 12.20 10.26
N PHE A 201 -16.57 11.34 9.25
CA PHE A 201 -17.59 11.45 8.22
C PHE A 201 -18.70 10.45 8.45
N ASP A 202 -19.93 10.96 8.55
CA ASP A 202 -21.14 10.16 8.65
C ASP A 202 -21.84 10.03 7.29
N HIS A 203 -23.01 9.38 7.28
CA HIS A 203 -23.77 9.20 6.06
C HIS A 203 -24.34 10.51 5.48
N LYS A 204 -24.63 11.52 6.32
CA LYS A 204 -25.08 12.84 5.87
C LYS A 204 -23.95 13.59 5.18
N ASP A 205 -22.73 13.53 5.71
CA ASP A 205 -21.54 14.15 5.09
C ASP A 205 -21.28 13.59 3.69
N ARG A 206 -21.42 12.27 3.54
CA ARG A 206 -21.27 11.57 2.26
C ARG A 206 -22.33 11.96 1.22
N LYS A 207 -23.50 12.40 1.67
CA LYS A 207 -24.59 12.89 0.80
C LYS A 207 -24.56 14.40 0.60
N ASN A 208 -23.73 15.13 1.32
CA ASN A 208 -23.65 16.58 1.23
C ASN A 208 -23.01 16.99 -0.11
N PRO A 209 -23.72 17.70 -1.01
CA PRO A 209 -23.21 18.08 -2.32
C PRO A 209 -21.95 18.97 -2.29
N TRP A 210 -21.71 19.70 -1.19
CA TRP A 210 -20.54 20.55 -1.03
C TRP A 210 -19.28 19.75 -0.67
N LEU A 211 -19.44 18.67 0.09
CA LEU A 211 -18.35 17.77 0.48
C LEU A 211 -18.12 16.68 -0.57
N ASN A 212 -19.15 16.34 -1.35
CA ASN A 212 -19.13 15.32 -2.39
C ASN A 212 -18.60 15.86 -3.73
N GLN A 213 -17.48 16.58 -3.71
CA GLN A 213 -16.83 17.17 -4.89
C GLN A 213 -15.34 16.82 -4.91
N TYR A 214 -14.80 16.64 -6.11
CA TYR A 214 -13.36 16.46 -6.26
C TYR A 214 -12.60 17.71 -5.84
N ARG A 215 -11.67 17.54 -4.92
CA ARG A 215 -10.65 18.55 -4.59
C ARG A 215 -9.29 17.89 -4.55
N LYS A 216 -8.26 18.69 -4.84
CA LYS A 216 -6.88 18.25 -4.70
C LYS A 216 -6.62 17.84 -3.24
N HIS A 217 -6.00 16.69 -3.07
CA HIS A 217 -5.54 16.15 -1.78
C HIS A 217 -4.11 15.68 -1.93
N ARG A 218 -3.21 16.18 -1.07
CA ARG A 218 -1.77 15.87 -1.13
C ARG A 218 -1.49 14.40 -0.80
N ALA A 219 -0.52 13.81 -1.50
CA ALA A 219 -0.11 12.41 -1.42
C ALA A 219 1.40 12.27 -1.72
N ILE A 220 2.25 12.84 -0.85
CA ILE A 220 3.72 12.77 -0.99
C ILE A 220 4.20 11.32 -0.79
N GLY A 221 4.90 10.79 -1.78
CA GLY A 221 5.48 9.45 -1.76
C GLY A 221 6.91 9.39 -1.23
N VAL A 222 7.57 8.24 -1.43
CA VAL A 222 8.97 8.01 -1.04
C VAL A 222 9.97 8.79 -1.89
N VAL A 223 9.58 9.13 -3.13
CA VAL A 223 10.31 10.06 -3.99
C VAL A 223 9.55 11.38 -4.01
N TYR A 224 10.25 12.48 -3.74
CA TYR A 224 9.62 13.78 -3.62
C TYR A 224 10.53 14.89 -4.15
N ASN A 225 9.92 15.84 -4.87
CA ASN A 225 10.57 17.07 -5.30
C ASN A 225 9.71 18.26 -4.86
N PRO A 226 10.14 19.04 -3.85
CA PRO A 226 9.39 20.19 -3.35
C PRO A 226 9.03 21.22 -4.43
N LYS A 227 9.86 21.37 -5.47
CA LYS A 227 9.62 22.32 -6.57
C LYS A 227 8.40 21.93 -7.41
N ASN A 228 8.05 20.65 -7.44
CA ASN A 228 6.95 20.11 -8.23
C ASN A 228 5.77 19.62 -7.37
N ASP A 229 5.73 19.90 -6.05
CA ASP A 229 4.69 19.41 -5.13
C ASP A 229 3.28 19.58 -5.71
N ALA A 230 2.99 20.77 -6.22
CA ALA A 230 1.67 21.14 -6.75
C ALA A 230 1.20 20.34 -7.97
N LEU A 231 2.15 19.77 -8.73
CA LEU A 231 1.91 19.02 -9.96
C LEU A 231 1.88 17.52 -9.68
N ASP A 232 2.87 17.02 -8.95
CA ASP A 232 3.15 15.58 -8.87
C ASP A 232 2.45 14.90 -7.68
N ASN A 233 2.10 15.66 -6.63
CA ASN A 233 1.72 15.08 -5.35
C ASN A 233 0.27 15.37 -4.94
N TYR A 234 -0.62 15.71 -5.88
CA TYR A 234 -2.04 15.94 -5.56
C TYR A 234 -2.97 15.02 -6.34
N VAL A 235 -3.74 14.21 -5.60
CA VAL A 235 -4.75 13.32 -6.15
C VAL A 235 -6.14 13.94 -5.96
N PRO A 236 -6.91 14.21 -7.03
CA PRO A 236 -8.30 14.62 -6.90
C PRO A 236 -9.08 13.58 -6.09
N SER A 237 -9.73 14.05 -5.02
CA SER A 237 -10.37 13.18 -4.04
C SER A 237 -11.72 13.74 -3.60
N ILE A 238 -12.66 12.85 -3.33
CA ILE A 238 -13.87 13.16 -2.57
C ILE A 238 -13.67 12.67 -1.13
N LEU A 239 -13.30 13.58 -0.23
CA LEU A 239 -12.81 13.23 1.10
C LEU A 239 -13.74 12.31 1.93
N PRO A 240 -15.05 12.59 2.10
CA PRO A 240 -15.93 11.73 2.90
C PRO A 240 -16.23 10.37 2.27
N GLN A 241 -16.01 10.24 0.95
CA GLN A 241 -16.14 8.96 0.26
C GLN A 241 -14.85 8.15 0.39
N ARG A 242 -13.70 8.82 0.30
CA ARG A 242 -12.36 8.22 0.34
C ARG A 242 -12.04 7.67 1.73
N TYR A 243 -12.42 8.38 2.79
CA TYR A 243 -12.09 8.04 4.18
C TYR A 243 -13.33 8.08 5.09
N ASP A 244 -13.28 7.38 6.22
CA ASP A 244 -14.27 7.48 7.30
C ASP A 244 -13.82 8.46 8.39
N ALA A 245 -12.51 8.57 8.61
CA ALA A 245 -11.89 9.64 9.38
C ALA A 245 -10.74 10.29 8.60
N PHE A 246 -10.48 11.56 8.89
CA PHE A 246 -9.36 12.28 8.29
C PHE A 246 -8.61 13.11 9.32
N ILE A 247 -7.35 12.77 9.53
CA ILE A 247 -6.46 13.45 10.47
C ILE A 247 -5.69 14.52 9.72
N PHE A 248 -5.79 15.76 10.19
CA PHE A 248 -5.08 16.89 9.65
C PHE A 248 -4.11 17.45 10.69
N ILE A 249 -2.84 17.56 10.30
CA ILE A 249 -1.77 18.14 11.10
C ILE A 249 -1.22 19.32 10.30
N ARG A 250 -1.45 20.57 10.73
CA ARG A 250 -1.12 21.73 9.87
C ARG A 250 0.34 21.77 9.46
N ARG A 251 1.24 21.52 10.42
CA ARG A 251 2.69 21.52 10.21
C ARG A 251 3.29 20.25 10.77
N THR A 252 4.05 19.54 9.93
CA THR A 252 4.77 18.31 10.29
C THR A 252 6.27 18.55 10.36
N ASN A 253 6.94 17.70 11.15
CA ASN A 253 8.40 17.62 11.21
C ASN A 253 8.83 16.29 10.58
N PRO A 254 10.08 16.18 10.08
CA PRO A 254 10.57 14.90 9.56
C PRO A 254 10.60 13.87 10.69
N LEU A 255 10.38 12.60 10.35
CA LEU A 255 10.50 11.50 11.31
C LEU A 255 11.94 11.46 11.88
N GLU A 256 12.06 11.06 13.13
CA GLU A 256 13.34 10.71 13.72
C GLU A 256 13.71 9.30 13.27
N LEU A 257 14.88 9.16 12.64
CA LEU A 257 15.42 7.85 12.31
C LEU A 257 15.93 7.21 13.60
N ILE A 258 15.46 6.00 13.87
CA ILE A 258 15.98 5.18 14.97
C ILE A 258 17.24 4.51 14.43
N GLU A 259 18.39 4.82 15.06
CA GLU A 259 19.66 4.13 14.83
C GLU A 259 19.67 2.73 15.46
#